data_AF-A0ABC8VXX5-F1
#
_entry.id   AF-A0ABC8VXX5-F1
#
_cell.length_a   1.000
_cell.length_b   1.000
_cell.length_c   1.000
_cell.angle_alpha   90.00
_cell.angle_beta   90.00
_cell.angle_gamma   90.00
#
_symmetry.space_group_name_H-M   'P 1'
#
loop_
_entity.id
_entity.type
_entity.pdbx_description
1 polymer ?
#
loop_
_entity_poly.entity_id
_entity_poly.type
_entity_poly.pdbx_seq_one_letter_code
_entity_poly.pdbx_strand_id
1 'polypeptide(L)'
;MASTTWDSEIVGLDYSDDHVLRAPSLRFAVSPNPHACGVSSRDTEDGRRLIAAVDAALVLRAGSDVEDLEINFVYGSSMNTYSYGGGYMFCHGHAADITPEHVAAWLRFAETRVTGCFTLAMPAPPRRRFGRAATAVRKLSAELPASARAAAMSLDMADAALAIPVPTAGAFHALTDLQLSHARVEPGGADERNLGDLLSASFCPRPRRLRLEGITGLAALQLRAAAALEEVRLDYVEDLTALELDAPGLRELHVARCFELAERGSTARISAPALETLAWAEVCRPEGLQLDRACGGWTKSSSGLMLLTRTGTPGHWGYCGNAPPRTASAWTYRPYCPIRFAFN
;
A
#
# COMPACT_ATOMS: atom_id res chain seq x y z
N MET A 1 -16.80 23.77 -23.46
CA MET A 1 -17.29 22.84 -24.51
C MET A 1 -16.19 21.81 -24.71
N ALA A 2 -16.31 20.53 -24.37
CA ALA A 2 -17.48 19.70 -24.10
C ALA A 2 -17.50 19.21 -22.64
N SER A 3 -18.70 19.16 -22.08
CA SER A 3 -19.04 18.45 -20.85
C SER A 3 -19.06 16.96 -21.19
N THR A 4 -18.09 16.19 -20.70
CA THR A 4 -18.22 14.74 -20.67
C THR A 4 -18.77 14.40 -19.29
N THR A 5 -20.08 14.24 -19.24
CA THR A 5 -20.83 13.67 -18.13
C THR A 5 -20.21 12.34 -17.73
N TRP A 6 -19.82 12.22 -16.46
CA TRP A 6 -19.44 10.96 -15.83
C TRP A 6 -20.73 10.17 -15.58
N ASP A 7 -21.25 9.52 -16.61
CA ASP A 7 -22.35 8.57 -16.45
C ASP A 7 -21.79 7.23 -15.98
N SER A 8 -21.61 7.11 -14.65
CA SER A 8 -21.78 5.91 -13.81
C SER A 8 -20.82 5.90 -12.62
N GLU A 9 -20.87 6.93 -11.78
CA GLU A 9 -20.40 6.79 -10.40
C GLU A 9 -21.50 6.06 -9.61
N ILE A 10 -21.35 4.75 -9.39
CA ILE A 10 -22.23 4.03 -8.47
C ILE A 10 -21.77 4.35 -7.05
N VAL A 11 -22.40 5.37 -6.46
CA VAL A 11 -22.34 5.67 -5.04
C VAL A 11 -23.66 5.22 -4.42
N GLY A 12 -23.71 3.99 -3.90
CA GLY A 12 -24.90 3.45 -3.24
C GLY A 12 -25.09 1.96 -3.40
N LEU A 13 -25.91 1.38 -2.52
CA LEU A 13 -26.22 -0.05 -2.41
C LEU A 13 -27.18 -0.58 -3.50
N ASP A 14 -27.37 0.13 -4.62
CA ASP A 14 -28.26 -0.29 -5.70
C ASP A 14 -27.48 -1.05 -6.78
N TYR A 15 -27.17 -2.31 -6.47
CA TYR A 15 -26.47 -3.22 -7.37
C TYR A 15 -27.47 -3.96 -8.24
N SER A 16 -28.03 -3.29 -9.25
CA SER A 16 -28.86 -3.98 -10.24
C SER A 16 -28.06 -5.07 -10.97
N ASP A 17 -28.59 -6.29 -11.03
CA ASP A 17 -27.90 -7.48 -11.57
C ASP A 17 -27.37 -7.25 -12.99
N ASP A 18 -28.13 -6.56 -13.84
CA ASP A 18 -27.77 -6.31 -15.25
C ASP A 18 -26.55 -5.38 -15.39
N HIS A 19 -26.43 -4.38 -14.51
CA HIS A 19 -25.27 -3.48 -14.51
C HIS A 19 -24.03 -4.21 -13.97
N VAL A 20 -24.21 -4.99 -12.89
CA VAL A 20 -23.16 -5.82 -12.30
C VAL A 20 -22.66 -6.86 -13.29
N LEU A 21 -23.48 -7.42 -14.18
CA LEU A 21 -23.09 -8.45 -15.15
C LEU A 21 -22.33 -7.94 -16.38
N ARG A 22 -22.47 -6.66 -16.75
CA ARG A 22 -21.90 -6.14 -18.02
C ARG A 22 -20.82 -5.07 -17.85
N ALA A 23 -20.71 -4.42 -16.70
CA ALA A 23 -19.69 -3.40 -16.45
C ALA A 23 -18.24 -3.95 -16.58
N PRO A 24 -17.33 -3.25 -17.28
CA PRO A 24 -15.92 -3.64 -17.30
C PRO A 24 -15.26 -3.48 -15.92
N SER A 25 -15.75 -2.54 -15.12
CA SER A 25 -15.21 -2.22 -13.80
C SER A 25 -16.29 -2.36 -12.72
N LEU A 26 -15.91 -2.87 -11.55
CA LEU A 26 -16.79 -3.03 -10.40
C LEU A 26 -16.21 -2.26 -9.20
N ARG A 27 -17.03 -1.41 -8.59
CA ARG A 27 -16.64 -0.58 -7.46
C ARG A 27 -17.63 -0.72 -6.32
N PHE A 28 -17.11 -1.11 -5.17
CA PHE A 28 -17.84 -1.28 -3.92
C PHE A 28 -17.15 -0.42 -2.87
N ALA A 29 -17.83 0.62 -2.40
CA ALA A 29 -17.26 1.52 -1.41
C ALA A 29 -18.31 1.93 -0.37
N VAL A 30 -17.90 1.97 0.91
CA VAL A 30 -18.70 2.60 1.96
C VAL A 30 -18.76 4.12 1.76
N SER A 31 -19.81 4.76 2.28
CA SER A 31 -19.94 6.23 2.21
C SER A 31 -18.70 6.94 2.77
N PRO A 32 -18.16 7.96 2.08
CA PRO A 32 -16.97 8.69 2.57
C PRO A 32 -17.25 9.46 3.87
N ASN A 33 -18.51 9.74 4.17
CA ASN A 33 -18.95 10.48 5.35
C ASN A 33 -19.84 9.59 6.23
N PRO A 34 -19.25 8.75 7.10
CA PRO A 34 -20.04 7.93 8.00
C PRO A 34 -20.77 8.79 9.03
N HIS A 35 -21.95 8.35 9.44
CA HIS A 35 -22.69 8.98 10.52
C HIS A 35 -21.99 8.78 11.87
N ALA A 36 -22.03 9.79 12.75
CA ALA A 36 -21.47 9.68 14.10
C ALA A 36 -20.06 9.02 14.17
N CYS A 37 -19.16 9.37 13.24
CA CYS A 37 -17.80 8.80 13.16
C CYS A 37 -17.77 7.26 12.97
N GLY A 38 -18.77 6.68 12.32
CA GLY A 38 -18.86 5.25 12.01
C GLY A 38 -19.38 4.38 13.16
N VAL A 39 -19.89 4.99 14.23
CA VAL A 39 -20.48 4.25 15.36
C VAL A 39 -22.00 4.10 15.25
N SER A 40 -22.63 4.66 14.23
CA SER A 40 -24.09 4.54 14.10
C SER A 40 -24.48 3.12 13.67
N SER A 41 -25.66 2.67 14.12
CA SER A 41 -26.22 1.39 13.66
C SER A 41 -26.41 1.36 12.15
N ARG A 42 -26.70 2.51 11.54
CA ARG A 42 -26.86 2.67 10.10
C ARG A 42 -25.57 2.40 9.34
N ASP A 43 -24.44 2.95 9.79
CA ASP A 43 -23.16 2.73 9.09
C ASP A 43 -22.76 1.25 9.13
N THR A 44 -23.02 0.59 10.27
CA THR A 44 -22.78 -0.85 10.42
C THR A 44 -23.66 -1.67 9.49
N GLU A 45 -24.95 -1.33 9.40
CA GLU A 45 -25.91 -2.01 8.52
C GLU A 45 -25.59 -1.79 7.03
N ASP A 46 -25.23 -0.56 6.64
CA ASP A 46 -24.84 -0.25 5.27
C ASP A 46 -23.55 -1.02 4.88
N GLY A 47 -22.58 -1.12 5.80
CA GLY A 47 -21.39 -1.94 5.62
C GLY A 47 -21.71 -3.43 5.45
N ARG A 48 -22.65 -4.00 6.22
CA ARG A 48 -23.08 -5.40 6.06
C ARG A 48 -23.75 -5.66 4.72
N ARG A 49 -24.60 -4.74 4.27
CA ARG A 49 -25.24 -4.83 2.95
C ARG A 49 -24.21 -4.78 1.84
N LEU A 50 -23.17 -3.96 2.00
CA LEU A 50 -22.07 -3.90 1.06
C LEU A 50 -21.30 -5.22 0.99
N ILE A 51 -21.00 -5.87 2.14
CA ILE A 51 -20.35 -7.19 2.17
C ILE A 51 -21.17 -8.21 1.36
N ALA A 52 -22.47 -8.31 1.65
CA ALA A 52 -23.35 -9.23 0.94
C ALA A 52 -23.45 -8.92 -0.57
N ALA A 53 -23.46 -7.63 -0.93
CA ALA A 53 -23.50 -7.20 -2.33
C ALA A 53 -22.22 -7.55 -3.09
N VAL A 54 -21.04 -7.40 -2.48
CA VAL A 54 -19.77 -7.83 -3.05
C VAL A 54 -19.83 -9.33 -3.34
N ASP A 55 -20.19 -10.14 -2.35
CA ASP A 55 -20.26 -11.61 -2.53
C ASP A 55 -21.22 -12.00 -3.65
N ALA A 56 -22.42 -11.41 -3.68
CA ALA A 56 -23.41 -11.67 -4.73
C ALA A 56 -22.87 -11.28 -6.12
N ALA A 57 -22.23 -10.11 -6.25
CA ALA A 57 -21.70 -9.63 -7.51
C ALA A 57 -20.55 -10.50 -8.04
N LEU A 58 -19.64 -10.94 -7.17
CA LEU A 58 -18.54 -11.82 -7.55
C LEU A 58 -19.03 -13.21 -7.96
N VAL A 59 -20.08 -13.73 -7.31
CA VAL A 59 -20.73 -14.98 -7.72
C VAL A 59 -21.36 -14.84 -9.11
N LEU A 60 -22.08 -13.74 -9.37
CA LEU A 60 -22.64 -13.44 -10.70
C LEU A 60 -21.55 -13.35 -11.77
N ARG A 61 -20.36 -12.86 -11.41
CA ARG A 61 -19.21 -12.69 -12.30
C ARG A 61 -18.24 -13.87 -12.34
N ALA A 62 -18.55 -14.99 -11.69
CA ALA A 62 -17.63 -16.11 -11.58
C ALA A 62 -17.11 -16.66 -12.92
N GLY A 63 -17.81 -16.40 -14.03
CA GLY A 63 -17.44 -16.81 -15.39
C GLY A 63 -16.92 -15.70 -16.31
N SER A 64 -16.76 -14.46 -15.84
CA SER A 64 -16.39 -13.32 -16.69
C SER A 64 -15.26 -12.51 -16.08
N ASP A 65 -14.34 -12.05 -16.93
CA ASP A 65 -13.25 -11.19 -16.49
C ASP A 65 -13.77 -9.78 -16.15
N VAL A 66 -13.06 -9.11 -15.25
CA VAL A 66 -13.30 -7.74 -14.81
C VAL A 66 -12.00 -6.97 -15.02
N GLU A 67 -12.08 -5.81 -15.64
CA GLU A 67 -10.91 -4.97 -15.87
C GLU A 67 -10.44 -4.38 -14.54
N ASP A 68 -11.31 -3.64 -13.83
CA ASP A 68 -10.97 -3.05 -12.54
C ASP A 68 -11.93 -3.48 -11.45
N LEU A 69 -11.40 -3.91 -10.30
CA LEU A 69 -12.17 -4.27 -9.12
C LEU A 69 -11.69 -3.45 -7.92
N GLU A 70 -12.58 -2.64 -7.37
CA GLU A 70 -12.36 -1.91 -6.12
C GLU A 70 -13.36 -2.38 -5.06
N ILE A 71 -12.84 -2.88 -3.95
CA ILE A 71 -13.59 -3.25 -2.75
C ILE A 71 -13.02 -2.45 -1.59
N ASN A 72 -13.75 -1.44 -1.12
CA ASN A 72 -13.28 -0.49 -0.13
C ASN A 72 -14.28 -0.33 1.03
N PHE A 73 -13.94 -0.94 2.15
CA PHE A 73 -14.73 -0.86 3.38
C PHE A 73 -14.23 0.21 4.36
N VAL A 74 -13.22 0.99 3.96
CA VAL A 74 -12.66 2.11 4.71
C VAL A 74 -13.33 3.40 4.27
N TYR A 75 -13.76 4.23 5.22
CA TYR A 75 -14.41 5.49 4.91
C TYR A 75 -13.39 6.44 4.29
N GLY A 76 -13.64 6.90 3.07
CA GLY A 76 -12.76 7.78 2.30
C GLY A 76 -12.66 9.23 2.80
N SER A 77 -12.73 9.47 4.11
CA SER A 77 -12.58 10.79 4.71
C SER A 77 -11.11 11.12 4.96
N SER A 78 -10.71 12.37 4.73
CA SER A 78 -9.37 12.86 5.09
C SER A 78 -9.08 12.81 6.59
N MET A 79 -10.14 12.78 7.41
CA MET A 79 -10.03 12.60 8.86
C MET A 79 -9.82 11.13 9.23
N ASN A 80 -10.14 10.18 8.35
CA ASN A 80 -10.08 8.76 8.64
C ASN A 80 -8.68 8.18 8.41
N THR A 81 -7.69 8.68 9.17
CA THR A 81 -6.31 8.23 9.06
C THR A 81 -6.07 6.97 9.89
N TYR A 82 -5.19 6.09 9.41
CA TYR A 82 -4.68 4.97 10.19
C TYR A 82 -3.65 5.47 11.19
N SER A 83 -3.82 5.09 12.46
CA SER A 83 -2.98 5.54 13.56
C SER A 83 -1.79 4.59 13.80
N TYR A 84 -0.65 5.18 14.18
CA TYR A 84 0.51 4.44 14.68
C TYR A 84 0.13 3.68 15.94
N GLY A 85 0.30 2.37 15.90
CA GLY A 85 -0.20 1.48 16.93
C GLY A 85 -1.33 0.61 16.42
N GLY A 86 -2.14 1.04 15.44
CA GLY A 86 -3.10 0.21 14.73
C GLY A 86 -4.55 0.68 14.85
N GLY A 87 -5.23 0.81 13.71
CA GLY A 87 -6.65 1.18 13.61
C GLY A 87 -6.89 2.58 13.05
N TYR A 88 -8.08 2.77 12.48
CA TYR A 88 -8.53 4.03 11.90
C TYR A 88 -9.15 4.98 12.92
N MET A 89 -9.18 6.28 12.59
CA MET A 89 -9.83 7.29 13.43
C MET A 89 -11.35 7.04 13.56
N PHE A 90 -12.01 6.62 12.49
CA PHE A 90 -13.41 6.21 12.53
C PHE A 90 -13.56 4.75 12.93
N CYS A 91 -14.66 4.47 13.62
CA CYS A 91 -15.00 3.11 13.99
C CYS A 91 -15.64 2.40 12.81
N HIS A 92 -15.22 1.17 12.54
CA HIS A 92 -15.80 0.34 11.49
C HIS A 92 -16.56 -0.82 12.13
N GLY A 93 -17.82 -0.59 12.53
CA GLY A 93 -18.65 -1.62 13.16
C GLY A 93 -18.81 -2.87 12.28
N HIS A 94 -18.92 -2.68 10.96
CA HIS A 94 -19.01 -3.75 9.95
C HIS A 94 -17.72 -4.57 9.79
N ALA A 95 -16.59 -4.12 10.31
CA ALA A 95 -15.33 -4.88 10.25
C ALA A 95 -15.46 -6.25 10.92
N ALA A 96 -16.30 -6.36 11.96
CA ALA A 96 -16.55 -7.62 12.66
C ALA A 96 -17.29 -8.66 11.79
N ASP A 97 -17.98 -8.21 10.74
CA ASP A 97 -18.77 -9.06 9.85
C ASP A 97 -17.95 -9.52 8.62
N ILE A 98 -16.75 -8.95 8.42
CA ILE A 98 -15.78 -9.43 7.42
C ILE A 98 -15.06 -10.65 8.00
N THR A 99 -15.10 -11.76 7.27
CA THR A 99 -14.53 -13.03 7.70
C THR A 99 -13.37 -13.42 6.77
N PRO A 100 -12.42 -14.28 7.19
CA PRO A 100 -11.40 -14.83 6.32
C PRO A 100 -11.98 -15.50 5.08
N GLU A 101 -13.17 -16.08 5.16
CA GLU A 101 -13.84 -16.69 4.02
C GLU A 101 -14.22 -15.64 2.97
N HIS A 102 -14.75 -14.48 3.39
CA HIS A 102 -14.99 -13.34 2.50
C HIS A 102 -13.69 -12.88 1.85
N VAL A 103 -12.66 -12.62 2.64
CA VAL A 103 -11.35 -12.14 2.15
C VAL A 103 -10.73 -13.13 1.16
N ALA A 104 -10.71 -14.42 1.50
CA ALA A 104 -10.20 -15.46 0.63
C ALA A 104 -11.02 -15.62 -0.66
N ALA A 105 -12.34 -15.39 -0.63
CA ALA A 105 -13.16 -15.39 -1.83
C ALA A 105 -12.83 -14.20 -2.73
N TRP A 106 -12.72 -13.00 -2.17
CA TRP A 106 -12.42 -11.77 -2.92
C TRP A 106 -11.02 -11.82 -3.56
N LEU A 107 -10.01 -12.30 -2.83
CA LEU A 107 -8.65 -12.44 -3.33
C LEU A 107 -8.56 -13.50 -4.44
N ARG A 108 -9.22 -14.65 -4.29
CA ARG A 108 -9.27 -15.69 -5.34
C ARG A 108 -10.00 -15.21 -6.59
N PHE A 109 -11.06 -14.43 -6.43
CA PHE A 109 -11.72 -13.80 -7.57
C PHE A 109 -10.75 -12.85 -8.29
N ALA A 110 -10.05 -11.99 -7.55
CA ALA A 110 -9.09 -11.07 -8.13
C ALA A 110 -7.95 -11.78 -8.88
N GLU A 111 -7.41 -12.83 -8.28
CA GLU A 111 -6.37 -13.68 -8.89
C GLU A 111 -6.81 -14.23 -10.26
N THR A 112 -8.07 -14.67 -10.35
CA THR A 112 -8.57 -15.46 -11.48
C THR A 112 -9.45 -14.68 -12.45
N ARG A 113 -9.80 -13.43 -12.19
CA ARG A 113 -10.73 -12.66 -13.05
C ARG A 113 -10.32 -11.21 -13.30
N VAL A 114 -9.45 -10.63 -12.47
CA VAL A 114 -9.06 -9.23 -12.64
C VAL A 114 -7.88 -9.10 -13.59
N THR A 115 -8.01 -8.23 -14.59
CA THR A 115 -7.00 -8.03 -15.64
C THR A 115 -6.33 -6.67 -15.62
N GLY A 116 -6.92 -5.68 -14.95
CA GLY A 116 -6.39 -4.33 -14.79
C GLY A 116 -6.00 -4.09 -13.33
N CYS A 117 -6.78 -3.27 -12.63
CA CYS A 117 -6.48 -2.86 -11.26
C CYS A 117 -7.31 -3.63 -10.24
N PHE A 118 -6.65 -4.12 -9.20
CA PHE A 118 -7.33 -4.68 -8.02
C PHE A 118 -7.03 -3.85 -6.77
N THR A 119 -8.08 -3.35 -6.13
CA THR A 119 -8.01 -2.63 -4.86
C THR A 119 -8.87 -3.33 -3.82
N LEU A 120 -8.28 -3.70 -2.69
CA LEU A 120 -8.97 -4.19 -1.52
C LEU A 120 -8.55 -3.37 -0.31
N ALA A 121 -9.48 -2.63 0.30
CA ALA A 121 -9.24 -1.91 1.54
C ALA A 121 -10.14 -2.42 2.64
N MET A 122 -9.53 -3.13 3.60
CA MET A 122 -10.20 -3.67 4.76
C MET A 122 -10.22 -2.66 5.91
N PRO A 123 -11.30 -2.61 6.70
CA PRO A 123 -11.33 -1.79 7.89
C PRO A 123 -10.71 -2.53 9.06
N ALA A 124 -9.96 -1.82 9.90
CA ALA A 124 -9.48 -2.39 11.14
C ALA A 124 -10.64 -2.59 12.13
N PRO A 125 -10.74 -3.75 12.79
CA PRO A 125 -11.73 -3.93 13.84
C PRO A 125 -11.50 -2.91 14.96
N PRO A 126 -12.56 -2.37 15.57
CA PRO A 126 -12.44 -1.31 16.56
C PRO A 126 -11.62 -1.79 17.76
N ARG A 127 -10.49 -1.12 18.01
CA ARG A 127 -9.75 -1.30 19.27
C ARG A 127 -10.59 -0.72 20.39
N ARG A 128 -11.09 -1.57 21.29
CA ARG A 128 -11.88 -1.11 22.45
C ARG A 128 -10.97 -0.23 23.33
N ARG A 129 -11.26 1.07 23.35
CA ARG A 129 -10.64 2.01 24.29
C ARG A 129 -10.97 1.59 25.73
N PHE A 130 -9.95 1.56 26.58
CA PHE A 130 -9.96 1.47 28.05
C PHE A 130 -10.77 0.31 28.70
N GLY A 131 -10.05 -0.67 29.25
CA GLY A 131 -10.44 -1.31 30.52
C GLY A 131 -11.22 -2.63 30.49
N ARG A 132 -11.49 -3.25 29.34
CA ARG A 132 -11.98 -4.65 29.29
C ARG A 132 -11.01 -5.55 28.56
N ALA A 133 -10.72 -6.72 29.14
CA ALA A 133 -9.83 -7.73 28.57
C ALA A 133 -10.15 -7.94 27.09
N ALA A 134 -9.12 -7.84 26.26
CA ALA A 134 -9.22 -8.05 24.82
C ALA A 134 -9.80 -9.45 24.56
N THR A 135 -11.05 -9.52 24.12
CA THR A 135 -11.51 -10.69 23.37
C THR A 135 -10.58 -10.78 22.17
N ALA A 136 -9.86 -11.89 22.04
CA ALA A 136 -8.86 -12.11 21.00
C ALA A 136 -9.33 -11.48 19.68
N VAL A 137 -8.64 -10.41 19.24
CA VAL A 137 -8.89 -9.83 17.92
C VAL A 137 -8.68 -10.98 16.94
N ARG A 138 -9.75 -11.38 16.24
CA ARG A 138 -9.69 -12.44 15.23
C ARG A 138 -8.63 -12.00 14.23
N LYS A 139 -7.45 -12.60 14.28
CA LYS A 139 -6.39 -12.33 13.32
C LYS A 139 -6.87 -12.87 11.98
N LEU A 140 -7.27 -11.98 11.09
CA LEU A 140 -7.56 -12.33 9.71
C LEU A 140 -6.25 -12.81 9.09
N SER A 141 -6.34 -13.85 8.27
CA SER A 141 -5.25 -14.37 7.47
C SER A 141 -5.67 -14.32 6.01
N ALA A 142 -4.79 -13.82 5.17
CA ALA A 142 -4.98 -13.69 3.74
C ALA A 142 -3.72 -14.15 3.01
N GLU A 143 -3.87 -14.54 1.76
CA GLU A 143 -2.76 -14.87 0.87
C GLU A 143 -2.73 -13.87 -0.28
N LEU A 144 -1.55 -13.34 -0.61
CA LEU A 144 -1.40 -12.42 -1.72
C LEU A 144 -1.80 -13.11 -3.04
N PRO A 145 -2.69 -12.52 -3.86
CA PRO A 145 -3.20 -13.18 -5.06
C PRO A 145 -2.13 -13.27 -6.15
N ALA A 146 -1.81 -14.49 -6.57
CA ALA A 146 -0.78 -14.78 -7.59
C ALA A 146 -1.27 -14.54 -9.03
N SER A 147 -1.81 -13.35 -9.32
CA SER A 147 -2.38 -13.03 -10.63
C SER A 147 -1.29 -12.81 -11.67
N ALA A 148 -1.37 -13.50 -12.81
CA ALA A 148 -0.54 -13.21 -13.98
C ALA A 148 -1.06 -12.02 -14.81
N ARG A 149 -2.32 -11.58 -14.56
CA ARG A 149 -3.05 -10.64 -15.41
C ARG A 149 -3.21 -9.26 -14.78
N ALA A 150 -3.33 -9.15 -13.47
CA ALA A 150 -3.50 -7.87 -12.80
C ALA A 150 -2.25 -6.98 -13.00
N ALA A 151 -2.47 -5.77 -13.52
CA ALA A 151 -1.44 -4.78 -13.74
C ALA A 151 -1.12 -3.98 -12.47
N ALA A 152 -2.11 -3.73 -11.62
CA ALA A 152 -1.93 -3.00 -10.38
C ALA A 152 -2.66 -3.69 -9.21
N MET A 153 -2.02 -3.73 -8.05
CA MET A 153 -2.62 -4.26 -6.81
C MET A 153 -2.39 -3.29 -5.65
N SER A 154 -3.48 -2.94 -4.97
CA SER A 154 -3.48 -2.12 -3.76
C SER A 154 -4.26 -2.83 -2.66
N LEU A 155 -3.56 -3.33 -1.64
CA LEU A 155 -4.14 -4.11 -0.55
C LEU A 155 -3.90 -3.42 0.78
N ASP A 156 -4.96 -2.95 1.42
CA ASP A 156 -4.96 -2.51 2.82
C ASP A 156 -5.58 -3.61 3.69
N MET A 157 -4.73 -4.27 4.46
CA MET A 157 -5.04 -5.51 5.16
C MET A 157 -5.42 -5.30 6.63
N ALA A 158 -5.43 -4.06 7.11
CA ALA A 158 -5.88 -3.70 8.45
C ALA A 158 -5.29 -4.53 9.61
N ASP A 159 -3.97 -4.75 9.56
CA ASP A 159 -3.15 -5.57 10.47
C ASP A 159 -3.43 -7.09 10.39
N ALA A 160 -4.02 -7.56 9.29
CA ALA A 160 -4.17 -8.99 9.00
C ALA A 160 -2.82 -9.64 8.65
N ALA A 161 -2.69 -10.92 8.97
CA ALA A 161 -1.58 -11.74 8.52
C ALA A 161 -1.69 -11.95 7.00
N LEU A 162 -0.64 -11.62 6.26
CA LEU A 162 -0.55 -11.75 4.81
C LEU A 162 0.54 -12.77 4.48
N ALA A 163 0.12 -13.95 4.06
CA ALA A 163 0.99 -14.95 3.46
C ALA A 163 1.39 -14.50 2.05
N ILE A 164 2.68 -14.64 1.75
CA ILE A 164 3.23 -14.27 0.45
C ILE A 164 3.54 -15.57 -0.28
N PRO A 165 2.84 -15.88 -1.38
CA PRO A 165 2.99 -17.15 -2.07
C PRO A 165 4.40 -17.28 -2.63
N VAL A 166 4.86 -18.53 -2.76
CA VAL A 166 6.12 -18.81 -3.46
C VAL A 166 5.97 -18.35 -4.91
N PRO A 167 6.87 -17.48 -5.41
CA PRO A 167 6.83 -17.04 -6.80
C PRO A 167 6.86 -18.24 -7.75
N THR A 168 5.86 -18.36 -8.62
CA THR A 168 5.83 -19.36 -9.69
C THR A 168 6.04 -18.67 -11.05
N ALA A 169 6.60 -19.40 -12.02
CA ALA A 169 6.91 -18.83 -13.32
C ALA A 169 5.64 -18.27 -14.00
N GLY A 170 5.65 -16.97 -14.31
CA GLY A 170 4.53 -16.27 -14.93
C GLY A 170 3.48 -15.71 -13.95
N ALA A 171 3.56 -16.03 -12.66
CA ALA A 171 2.82 -15.28 -11.65
C ALA A 171 3.32 -13.83 -11.64
N PHE A 172 2.40 -12.87 -11.54
CA PHE A 172 2.71 -11.43 -11.50
C PHE A 172 3.36 -10.84 -12.77
N HIS A 173 3.29 -11.55 -13.91
CA HIS A 173 3.92 -11.11 -15.15
C HIS A 173 3.43 -9.74 -15.65
N ALA A 174 2.14 -9.42 -15.45
CA ALA A 174 1.56 -8.13 -15.82
C ALA A 174 1.77 -7.03 -14.77
N LEU A 175 2.19 -7.36 -13.55
CA LEU A 175 2.21 -6.45 -12.41
C LEU A 175 3.24 -5.32 -12.61
N THR A 176 2.75 -4.08 -12.57
CA THR A 176 3.54 -2.85 -12.62
C THR A 176 3.52 -2.11 -11.29
N ASP A 177 2.43 -2.16 -10.55
CA ASP A 177 2.27 -1.37 -9.33
C ASP A 177 1.79 -2.28 -8.19
N LEU A 178 2.58 -2.38 -7.12
CA LEU A 178 2.22 -3.10 -5.90
C LEU A 178 2.24 -2.16 -4.70
N GLN A 179 1.09 -2.03 -4.05
CA GLN A 179 0.93 -1.34 -2.78
C GLN A 179 0.38 -2.29 -1.72
N LEU A 180 1.12 -2.46 -0.63
CA LEU A 180 0.68 -3.18 0.56
C LEU A 180 0.63 -2.20 1.73
N SER A 181 -0.52 -2.13 2.38
CA SER A 181 -0.78 -1.23 3.51
C SER A 181 -1.29 -2.04 4.69
N HIS A 182 -0.80 -1.72 5.89
CA HIS A 182 -1.26 -2.28 7.17
C HIS A 182 -1.34 -3.82 7.15
N ALA A 183 -0.25 -4.50 6.82
CA ALA A 183 -0.21 -5.96 6.76
C ALA A 183 0.86 -6.53 7.70
N ARG A 184 0.65 -7.76 8.17
CA ARG A 184 1.61 -8.51 8.99
C ARG A 184 2.18 -9.66 8.20
N VAL A 185 3.50 -9.66 7.99
CA VAL A 185 4.24 -10.77 7.40
C VAL A 185 4.76 -11.66 8.51
N GLU A 186 4.83 -12.98 8.29
CA GLU A 186 5.42 -13.89 9.28
C GLU A 186 6.94 -13.66 9.40
N PRO A 187 7.45 -13.26 10.58
CA PRO A 187 8.85 -12.87 10.73
C PRO A 187 9.83 -14.03 10.49
N GLY A 188 10.89 -13.78 9.72
CA GLY A 188 11.94 -14.77 9.44
C GLY A 188 11.43 -16.02 8.68
N GLY A 189 10.21 -15.96 8.16
CA GLY A 189 9.53 -17.05 7.46
C GLY A 189 9.90 -17.13 5.98
N ALA A 190 9.17 -17.98 5.26
CA ALA A 190 9.25 -18.02 3.80
C ALA A 190 8.67 -16.75 3.17
N ASP A 191 7.65 -16.14 3.79
CA ASP A 191 6.94 -14.98 3.27
C ASP A 191 7.84 -13.76 3.06
N GLU A 192 8.75 -13.50 4.01
CA GLU A 192 9.74 -12.42 3.92
C GLU A 192 10.65 -12.59 2.69
N ARG A 193 11.14 -13.80 2.45
CA ARG A 193 11.97 -14.11 1.26
C ARG A 193 11.15 -14.04 -0.02
N ASN A 194 9.94 -14.59 0.01
CA ASN A 194 9.04 -14.61 -1.13
C ASN A 194 8.71 -13.19 -1.60
N LEU A 195 8.52 -12.21 -0.70
CA LEU A 195 8.25 -10.82 -1.09
C LEU A 195 9.39 -10.22 -1.94
N GLY A 196 10.64 -10.52 -1.57
CA GLY A 196 11.82 -10.14 -2.33
C GLY A 196 11.92 -10.85 -3.68
N ASP A 197 11.69 -12.16 -3.68
CA ASP A 197 11.76 -13.00 -4.87
C ASP A 197 10.65 -12.68 -5.88
N LEU A 198 9.44 -12.38 -5.42
CA LEU A 198 8.30 -11.98 -6.25
C LEU A 198 8.65 -10.79 -7.13
N LEU A 199 9.32 -9.80 -6.56
CA LEU A 199 9.67 -8.54 -7.22
C LEU A 199 10.98 -8.63 -8.00
N SER A 200 11.60 -9.81 -8.03
CA SER A 200 12.79 -10.05 -8.83
C SER A 200 12.48 -10.10 -10.33
N ALA A 201 13.48 -9.78 -11.15
CA ALA A 201 13.36 -9.74 -12.60
C ALA A 201 12.84 -11.05 -13.24
N SER A 202 13.02 -12.18 -12.54
CA SER A 202 12.60 -13.51 -13.00
C SER A 202 11.09 -13.73 -12.96
N PHE A 203 10.37 -13.01 -12.08
CA PHE A 203 8.94 -13.23 -11.82
C PHE A 203 8.10 -12.01 -12.15
N CYS A 204 8.59 -10.81 -11.84
CA CYS A 204 7.99 -9.55 -12.26
C CYS A 204 8.94 -8.83 -13.24
N PRO A 205 8.74 -8.92 -14.56
CA PRO A 205 9.60 -8.24 -15.53
C PRO A 205 9.29 -6.73 -15.67
N ARG A 206 8.12 -6.29 -15.20
CA ARG A 206 7.60 -4.91 -15.40
C ARG A 206 7.27 -4.12 -14.12
N PRO A 207 7.73 -4.46 -12.91
CA PRO A 207 7.37 -3.68 -11.73
C PRO A 207 7.96 -2.29 -11.90
N ARG A 208 7.13 -1.26 -11.71
CA ARG A 208 7.50 0.16 -11.78
C ARG A 208 7.44 0.80 -10.40
N ARG A 209 6.49 0.39 -9.56
CA ARG A 209 6.27 0.97 -8.23
C ARG A 209 6.04 -0.08 -7.16
N LEU A 210 6.79 0.04 -6.07
CA LEU A 210 6.59 -0.69 -4.83
C LEU A 210 6.29 0.29 -3.70
N ARG A 211 5.18 0.08 -3.01
CA ARG A 211 4.81 0.85 -1.82
C ARG A 211 4.46 -0.08 -0.67
N LEU A 212 5.22 0.02 0.42
CA LEU A 212 4.96 -0.69 1.66
C LEU A 212 4.66 0.35 2.75
N GLU A 213 3.44 0.30 3.30
CA GLU A 213 3.01 1.20 4.37
C GLU A 213 2.51 0.43 5.59
N GLY A 214 3.00 0.71 6.79
CA GLY A 214 2.48 0.10 8.01
C GLY A 214 2.64 -1.42 8.06
N ILE A 215 3.76 -1.94 7.54
CA ILE A 215 4.04 -3.38 7.52
C ILE A 215 4.71 -3.78 8.83
N THR A 216 4.23 -4.87 9.42
CA THR A 216 4.82 -5.50 10.62
C THR A 216 5.33 -6.90 10.31
N GLY A 217 6.32 -7.36 11.06
CA GLY A 217 6.97 -8.66 10.92
C GLY A 217 7.97 -8.79 9.77
N LEU A 218 8.20 -7.73 8.99
CA LEU A 218 9.18 -7.73 7.89
C LEU A 218 10.55 -7.26 8.41
N ALA A 219 11.43 -8.20 8.75
CA ALA A 219 12.73 -7.88 9.36
C ALA A 219 13.81 -7.52 8.34
N ALA A 220 13.84 -8.25 7.22
CA ALA A 220 14.72 -7.96 6.10
C ALA A 220 13.95 -7.83 4.78
N LEU A 221 14.31 -6.83 3.98
CA LEU A 221 13.81 -6.66 2.62
C LEU A 221 14.98 -6.76 1.64
N GLN A 222 15.03 -7.85 0.88
CA GLN A 222 16.03 -8.09 -0.17
C GLN A 222 15.36 -8.03 -1.53
N LEU A 223 15.68 -7.01 -2.33
CA LEU A 223 15.09 -6.80 -3.65
C LEU A 223 16.18 -6.86 -4.72
N ARG A 224 16.17 -7.94 -5.51
CA ARG A 224 16.95 -8.08 -6.75
C ARG A 224 16.08 -7.70 -7.94
N ALA A 225 15.71 -6.43 -7.98
CA ALA A 225 14.63 -5.94 -8.80
C ALA A 225 14.97 -5.93 -10.30
N ALA A 226 13.92 -6.01 -11.11
CA ALA A 226 14.02 -5.72 -12.54
C ALA A 226 14.54 -4.29 -12.77
N ALA A 227 15.22 -4.08 -13.90
CA ALA A 227 15.60 -2.74 -14.36
C ALA A 227 14.39 -1.83 -14.63
N ALA A 228 13.16 -2.35 -14.60
CA ALA A 228 11.93 -1.57 -14.76
C ALA A 228 11.46 -0.85 -13.48
N LEU A 229 11.97 -1.23 -12.29
CA LEU A 229 11.51 -0.67 -11.02
C LEU A 229 12.00 0.77 -10.87
N GLU A 230 11.07 1.73 -10.85
CA GLU A 230 11.35 3.17 -10.85
C GLU A 230 11.17 3.81 -9.46
N GLU A 231 10.21 3.33 -8.66
CA GLU A 231 9.84 3.90 -7.35
C GLU A 231 9.78 2.82 -6.27
N VAL A 232 10.46 3.05 -5.15
CA VAL A 232 10.31 2.29 -3.91
C VAL A 232 9.98 3.24 -2.76
N ARG A 233 8.85 2.99 -2.11
CA ARG A 233 8.43 3.73 -0.93
C ARG A 233 8.19 2.79 0.24
N LEU A 234 8.98 3.01 1.29
CA LEU A 234 8.86 2.34 2.58
C LEU A 234 8.41 3.37 3.60
N ASP A 235 7.28 3.11 4.24
CA ASP A 235 6.68 4.05 5.16
C ASP A 235 6.11 3.33 6.38
N TYR A 236 6.71 3.52 7.55
CA TYR A 236 6.30 2.81 8.77
C TYR A 236 6.37 1.27 8.61
N VAL A 237 7.53 0.76 8.17
CA VAL A 237 7.85 -0.68 8.25
C VAL A 237 8.50 -0.91 9.61
N GLU A 238 7.75 -1.52 10.54
CA GLU A 238 8.06 -1.50 11.98
C GLU A 238 9.36 -2.24 12.29
N ASP A 239 9.48 -3.50 11.85
CA ASP A 239 10.57 -4.41 12.26
C ASP A 239 11.80 -4.38 11.33
N LEU A 240 11.87 -3.45 10.37
CA LEU A 240 12.86 -3.47 9.30
C LEU A 240 14.27 -3.13 9.83
N THR A 241 15.15 -4.13 9.88
CA THR A 241 16.55 -4.00 10.33
C THR A 241 17.57 -4.18 9.20
N ALA A 242 17.18 -4.85 8.11
CA ALA A 242 18.05 -5.07 6.96
C ALA A 242 17.35 -4.70 5.64
N LEU A 243 17.96 -3.79 4.87
CA LEU A 243 17.48 -3.36 3.55
C LEU A 243 18.58 -3.62 2.52
N GLU A 244 18.35 -4.53 1.57
CA GLU A 244 19.24 -4.77 0.43
C GLU A 244 18.47 -4.50 -0.86
N LEU A 245 18.83 -3.43 -1.56
CA LEU A 245 18.23 -3.04 -2.84
C LEU A 245 19.28 -3.16 -3.94
N ASP A 246 19.05 -4.07 -4.89
CA ASP A 246 19.73 -4.12 -6.17
C ASP A 246 18.71 -3.84 -7.27
N ALA A 247 18.60 -2.56 -7.63
CA ALA A 247 17.55 -2.05 -8.50
C ALA A 247 18.16 -1.04 -9.49
N PRO A 248 18.69 -1.50 -10.63
CA PRO A 248 19.45 -0.65 -11.54
C PRO A 248 18.63 0.47 -12.19
N GLY A 249 17.31 0.31 -12.31
CA GLY A 249 16.39 1.31 -12.85
C GLY A 249 15.75 2.25 -11.82
N LEU A 250 16.05 2.08 -10.53
CA LEU A 250 15.39 2.82 -9.46
C LEU A 250 15.74 4.31 -9.52
N ARG A 251 14.72 5.16 -9.58
CA ARG A 251 14.86 6.63 -9.68
C ARG A 251 14.47 7.33 -8.39
N GLU A 252 13.48 6.80 -7.68
CA GLU A 252 12.97 7.37 -6.44
C GLU A 252 12.98 6.33 -5.31
N LEU A 253 13.66 6.66 -4.21
CA LEU A 253 13.64 5.89 -2.98
C LEU A 253 13.18 6.78 -1.83
N HIS A 254 12.07 6.42 -1.21
CA HIS A 254 11.53 7.10 -0.03
C HIS A 254 11.47 6.14 1.15
N VAL A 255 12.19 6.44 2.22
CA VAL A 255 12.20 5.68 3.47
C VAL A 255 11.80 6.62 4.61
N ALA A 256 10.65 6.38 5.21
CA ALA A 256 10.16 7.16 6.33
C ALA A 256 9.63 6.27 7.44
N ARG A 257 9.77 6.72 8.70
CA ARG A 257 9.20 6.06 9.88
C ARG A 257 9.63 4.59 10.05
N CYS A 258 10.78 4.19 9.47
CA CYS A 258 11.38 2.86 9.62
C CYS A 258 12.45 2.94 10.72
N PHE A 259 12.00 2.95 11.98
CA PHE A 259 12.83 3.33 13.12
C PHE A 259 13.95 2.32 13.42
N GLU A 260 13.70 1.03 13.19
CA GLU A 260 14.67 -0.05 13.42
C GLU A 260 15.91 0.05 12.51
N LEU A 261 15.78 0.66 11.32
CA LEU A 261 16.94 0.94 10.44
C LEU A 261 17.92 1.97 11.04
N ALA A 262 17.52 2.73 12.06
CA ALA A 262 18.38 3.69 12.75
C ALA A 262 19.15 3.06 13.94
N GLU A 263 18.84 1.81 14.32
CA GLU A 263 19.47 1.13 15.44
C GLU A 263 20.90 0.63 15.16
N ARG A 264 21.64 0.23 16.22
CA ARG A 264 22.99 -0.33 16.06
C ARG A 264 22.88 -1.76 15.54
N GLY A 265 23.54 -2.05 14.42
CA GLY A 265 23.58 -3.38 13.81
C GLY A 265 22.67 -3.53 12.59
N SER A 266 21.80 -2.55 12.35
CA SER A 266 20.98 -2.46 11.16
C SER A 266 21.83 -2.18 9.92
N THR A 267 21.43 -2.74 8.78
CA THR A 267 22.19 -2.67 7.53
C THR A 267 21.31 -2.19 6.38
N ALA A 268 21.83 -1.26 5.57
CA ALA A 268 21.17 -0.78 4.37
C ALA A 268 22.19 -0.76 3.22
N ARG A 269 22.06 -1.69 2.27
CA ARG A 269 22.87 -1.72 1.04
C ARG A 269 22.00 -1.35 -0.14
N ILE A 270 22.40 -0.33 -0.87
CA ILE A 270 21.63 0.18 -2.01
C ILE A 270 22.55 0.29 -3.23
N SER A 271 22.26 -0.57 -4.20
CA SER A 271 22.77 -0.58 -5.57
C SER A 271 21.66 -0.06 -6.48
N ALA A 272 21.69 1.25 -6.74
CA ALA A 272 20.71 1.94 -7.59
C ALA A 272 21.41 3.04 -8.41
N PRO A 273 22.15 2.69 -9.48
CA PRO A 273 22.90 3.65 -10.30
C PRO A 273 22.04 4.73 -10.98
N ALA A 274 20.75 4.46 -11.25
CA ALA A 274 19.82 5.41 -11.85
C ALA A 274 19.11 6.32 -10.82
N LEU A 275 19.46 6.25 -9.53
CA LEU A 275 18.76 6.98 -8.48
C LEU A 275 18.88 8.49 -8.67
N GLU A 276 17.74 9.17 -8.67
CA GLU A 276 17.62 10.62 -8.85
C GLU A 276 17.24 11.30 -7.53
N THR A 277 16.33 10.67 -6.78
CA THR A 277 15.81 11.17 -5.51
C THR A 277 15.91 10.10 -4.42
N LEU A 278 16.60 10.45 -3.34
CA LEU A 278 16.61 9.69 -2.11
C LEU A 278 16.08 10.57 -0.99
N ALA A 279 14.95 10.17 -0.40
CA ALA A 279 14.34 10.81 0.74
C ALA A 279 14.35 9.84 1.92
N TRP A 280 15.14 10.13 2.95
CA TRP A 280 15.27 9.27 4.12
C TRP A 280 15.04 10.06 5.41
N ALA A 281 13.88 9.86 6.04
CA ALA A 281 13.41 10.70 7.16
C ALA A 281 14.15 10.44 8.46
N GLU A 282 14.40 9.16 8.78
CA GLU A 282 15.14 8.76 9.97
C GLU A 282 16.63 8.67 9.65
N VAL A 283 17.50 9.41 10.34
CA VAL A 283 18.94 9.39 10.03
C VAL A 283 19.51 7.99 10.33
N CYS A 284 19.63 7.13 9.30
CA CYS A 284 20.46 5.94 9.38
C CYS A 284 21.86 6.36 9.80
N ARG A 285 22.46 5.63 10.75
CA ARG A 285 23.87 5.86 11.07
C ARG A 285 24.70 5.55 9.82
N PRO A 286 25.66 6.42 9.45
CA PRO A 286 26.41 6.29 8.20
C PRO A 286 27.23 5.00 8.11
N GLU A 287 27.49 4.34 9.24
CA GLU A 287 28.20 3.05 9.31
C GLU A 287 27.38 1.88 8.70
N GLY A 288 26.05 1.96 8.72
CA GLY A 288 25.14 0.91 8.22
C GLY A 288 24.64 1.15 6.79
N LEU A 289 24.76 2.37 6.26
CA LEU A 289 24.29 2.74 4.92
C LEU A 289 25.44 2.65 3.90
N GLN A 290 25.33 1.70 2.98
CA GLN A 290 26.26 1.51 1.87
C GLN A 290 25.54 1.84 0.57
N LEU A 291 25.95 2.93 -0.07
CA LEU A 291 25.52 3.32 -1.41
C LEU A 291 26.64 3.00 -2.40
N ASP A 292 26.35 2.28 -3.49
CA ASP A 292 27.37 1.99 -4.49
C ASP A 292 27.88 3.27 -5.20
N ARG A 293 29.17 3.28 -5.53
CA ARG A 293 29.99 4.46 -5.90
C ARG A 293 29.56 5.17 -7.18
N ALA A 294 28.71 4.55 -8.00
CA ALA A 294 28.17 5.14 -9.23
C ALA A 294 27.22 6.33 -8.97
N CYS A 295 26.78 6.50 -7.74
CA CYS A 295 25.87 7.56 -7.31
C CYS A 295 26.56 8.94 -7.11
N GLY A 296 27.58 9.30 -7.90
CA GLY A 296 28.35 10.53 -7.68
C GLY A 296 27.57 11.81 -8.02
N GLY A 297 27.26 12.63 -7.01
CA GLY A 297 26.69 13.99 -7.20
C GLY A 297 25.56 14.40 -6.25
N TRP A 298 25.58 13.95 -4.98
CA TRP A 298 24.48 14.20 -4.06
C TRP A 298 24.64 15.49 -3.24
N THR A 299 23.55 16.27 -3.14
CA THR A 299 23.45 17.39 -2.19
C THR A 299 22.56 17.01 -1.01
N LYS A 300 23.07 17.15 0.21
CA LYS A 300 22.34 16.87 1.47
C LYS A 300 21.46 18.06 1.86
N SER A 301 20.16 17.86 2.08
CA SER A 301 19.30 18.88 2.70
C SER A 301 19.56 19.01 4.21
N SER A 302 19.46 20.23 4.74
CA SER A 302 19.81 20.59 6.13
C SER A 302 18.73 20.27 7.18
N SER A 303 17.64 19.61 6.81
CA SER A 303 16.41 19.55 7.61
C SER A 303 16.08 18.16 8.17
N GLY A 304 16.95 17.50 8.94
CA GLY A 304 16.67 16.23 9.66
C GLY A 304 16.47 14.99 8.77
N LEU A 305 15.65 15.12 7.74
CA LEU A 305 15.49 14.31 6.54
C LEU A 305 16.76 14.39 5.67
N MET A 306 17.40 13.25 5.44
CA MET A 306 18.43 13.12 4.42
C MET A 306 17.73 13.07 3.05
N LEU A 307 17.57 14.23 2.44
CA LEU A 307 17.28 14.35 1.00
C LEU A 307 18.62 14.41 0.28
N LEU A 308 18.86 13.45 -0.60
CA LEU A 308 19.96 13.46 -1.56
C LEU A 308 19.34 13.53 -2.95
N THR A 309 19.63 14.61 -3.67
CA THR A 309 19.24 14.79 -5.07
C THR A 309 20.50 14.83 -5.92
N ARG A 310 20.45 14.20 -7.10
CA ARG A 310 21.57 14.22 -8.04
C ARG A 310 21.62 15.60 -8.71
N THR A 311 22.56 16.46 -8.30
CA THR A 311 22.69 17.80 -8.89
C THR A 311 23.78 17.84 -9.96
N GLY A 312 23.42 18.37 -11.13
CA GLY A 312 24.35 19.10 -11.98
C GLY A 312 24.29 20.57 -11.57
N THR A 313 25.41 21.10 -11.07
CA THR A 313 25.71 22.48 -10.64
C THR A 313 25.46 22.86 -9.16
N PRO A 314 26.45 23.47 -8.48
CA PRO A 314 26.40 23.80 -7.05
C PRO A 314 25.83 25.20 -6.78
N GLY A 315 24.92 25.31 -5.82
CA GLY A 315 24.40 26.58 -5.29
C GLY A 315 24.60 26.69 -3.78
N HIS A 316 25.05 27.86 -3.33
CA HIS A 316 25.58 28.19 -2.00
C HIS A 316 24.68 27.91 -0.78
N TRP A 317 25.35 27.61 0.35
CA TRP A 317 24.78 27.35 1.68
C TRP A 317 24.47 28.63 2.48
N GLY A 318 23.37 28.60 3.24
CA GLY A 318 23.07 29.55 4.32
C GLY A 318 22.43 28.84 5.52
N TYR A 319 23.05 28.98 6.69
CA TYR A 319 22.58 28.44 7.97
C TYR A 319 21.66 29.49 8.64
N CYS A 320 20.48 29.11 9.12
CA CYS A 320 19.73 29.92 10.09
C CYS A 320 19.25 29.01 11.22
N GLY A 321 19.86 29.19 12.39
CA GLY A 321 19.59 28.42 13.59
C GLY A 321 18.27 28.79 14.28
N ASN A 322 17.75 27.80 15.00
CA ASN A 322 16.87 27.85 16.18
C ASN A 322 15.90 29.04 16.28
N ALA A 323 14.69 28.86 15.75
CA ALA A 323 13.47 29.51 16.24
C ALA A 323 12.30 28.51 16.17
N PRO A 324 11.38 28.50 17.13
CA PRO A 324 10.40 27.43 17.30
C PRO A 324 9.35 27.48 16.17
N PRO A 325 8.76 26.35 15.74
CA PRO A 325 7.74 26.38 14.71
C PRO A 325 6.45 26.94 15.32
N ARG A 326 6.27 28.27 15.20
CA ARG A 326 4.94 28.86 15.13
C ARG A 326 4.46 28.71 13.69
N THR A 327 3.26 28.15 13.55
CA THR A 327 2.56 27.78 12.32
C THR A 327 3.04 26.47 11.67
N ALA A 328 2.49 25.37 12.18
CA ALA A 328 2.38 24.13 11.42
C ALA A 328 1.37 24.35 10.28
N SER A 329 1.83 24.80 9.12
CA SER A 329 1.08 24.59 7.88
C SER A 329 1.26 23.13 7.49
N ALA A 330 0.28 22.33 7.90
CA ALA A 330 0.15 20.93 7.58
C ALA A 330 0.33 20.71 6.08
N TRP A 331 1.26 19.82 5.76
CA TRP A 331 1.38 19.17 4.46
C TRP A 331 0.01 18.68 4.04
N THR A 332 -0.47 19.19 2.92
CA THR A 332 -1.72 18.75 2.31
C THR A 332 -1.55 17.30 1.90
N TYR A 333 -2.16 16.43 2.70
CA TYR A 333 -2.55 15.08 2.32
C TYR A 333 -3.34 15.21 1.02
N ARG A 334 -2.73 14.92 -0.13
CA ARG A 334 -3.48 14.77 -1.38
C ARG A 334 -4.13 13.39 -1.33
N PRO A 335 -5.46 13.29 -1.25
CA PRO A 335 -6.13 12.01 -1.43
C PRO A 335 -5.90 11.54 -2.86
N TYR A 336 -5.62 10.23 -3.01
CA TYR A 336 -5.76 9.41 -4.21
C TYR A 336 -5.58 10.13 -5.56
N CYS A 337 -4.41 10.00 -6.18
CA CYS A 337 -4.22 10.44 -7.55
C CYS A 337 -4.80 9.38 -8.51
N PRO A 338 -5.76 9.72 -9.38
CA PRO A 338 -6.04 8.92 -10.57
C PRO A 338 -4.86 9.10 -11.54
N ILE A 339 -4.35 7.98 -12.03
CA ILE A 339 -3.28 7.95 -13.03
C ILE A 339 -3.78 8.63 -14.31
N ARG A 340 -3.14 9.72 -14.74
CA ARG A 340 -3.25 10.26 -16.10
C ARG A 340 -1.90 10.11 -16.79
N PHE A 341 -1.86 9.27 -17.83
CA PHE A 341 -0.81 9.33 -18.84
C PHE A 341 -1.08 10.51 -19.77
N ALA A 342 -0.09 11.36 -19.96
CA ALA A 342 -0.05 12.30 -21.07
C ALA A 342 0.81 11.68 -22.18
N PHE A 343 0.19 11.37 -23.32
CA PHE A 343 0.88 11.37 -24.61
C PHE A 343 0.40 12.61 -25.36
N ASN A 344 1.33 13.26 -26.06
CA ASN A 344 1.17 14.51 -26.83
C ASN A 344 -0.22 14.76 -27.41
#